data_AF-R2RN27-F1
#
_entry.id   AF-R2RN27-F1
#
_cell.length_a   1.000
_cell.length_b   1.000
_cell.length_c   1.000
_cell.angle_alpha   90.00
_cell.angle_beta   90.00
_cell.angle_gamma   90.00
#
_symmetry.space_group_name_H-M   'P 1'
#
loop_
_entity.id
_entity.type
_entity.pdbx_description
1 polymer ?
#
loop_
_entity_poly.entity_id
_entity_poly.type
_entity_poly.pdbx_seq_one_letter_code
_entity_poly.pdbx_strand_id
1 'polypeptide(L)' 'MFDSSAKYFEKMAEDMGVSIKIPRPSKRSLQASAKSNTVVGVGLIAGGVLLSSKAMFTLGIIGLAGATALHYQLKD' A
#
# COMPACT_ATOMS: atom_id res chain seq x y z
N MET A 1 -7.40 -3.75 3.27
CA MET A 1 -7.87 -3.14 2.01
C MET A 1 -7.81 -4.12 0.85
N PHE A 2 -6.63 -4.71 0.56
CA PHE A 2 -6.50 -5.73 -0.48
C PHE A 2 -7.41 -6.95 -0.26
N ASP A 3 -7.64 -7.31 1.00
CA ASP A 3 -8.49 -8.46 1.32
C ASP A 3 -9.94 -8.26 0.84
N SER A 4 -10.51 -7.09 1.12
CA SER A 4 -11.88 -6.73 0.71
C SER A 4 -12.04 -6.71 -0.81
N SER A 5 -11.11 -6.04 -1.52
CA SER A 5 -11.18 -5.90 -2.98
C SER A 5 -11.10 -7.26 -3.67
N ALA A 6 -10.19 -8.13 -3.26
CA ALA A 6 -10.10 -9.42 -3.94
C ALA A 6 -11.24 -10.38 -3.55
N LYS A 7 -11.84 -10.27 -2.35
CA LYS A 7 -13.07 -11.02 -2.03
C LYS A 7 -14.23 -10.58 -2.92
N TYR A 8 -14.33 -9.27 -3.18
CA TYR A 8 -15.35 -8.72 -4.09
C TYR A 8 -15.22 -9.30 -5.50
N PHE A 9 -14.01 -9.32 -6.06
CA PHE A 9 -13.79 -9.87 -7.40
C PHE A 9 -13.94 -11.40 -7.47
N GLU A 10 -13.50 -12.13 -6.44
CA GLU A 10 -13.73 -13.57 -6.33
C GLU A 10 -15.24 -13.89 -6.33
N LYS A 11 -16.04 -13.12 -5.57
CA LYS A 11 -17.50 -13.28 -5.53
C LYS A 11 -18.16 -12.94 -6.88
N MET A 12 -17.76 -11.85 -7.51
CA MET A 12 -18.26 -11.51 -8.84
C MET A 12 -17.95 -12.60 -9.88
N ALA A 13 -16.76 -13.19 -9.82
CA ALA A 13 -16.41 -14.28 -10.72
C ALA A 13 -17.27 -15.52 -10.45
N GLU A 14 -17.50 -15.86 -9.18
CA GLU A 14 -18.38 -16.95 -8.78
C GLU A 14 -19.82 -16.74 -9.28
N ASP A 15 -20.34 -15.51 -9.18
CA ASP A 15 -21.66 -15.12 -9.72
C ASP A 15 -21.72 -15.26 -11.25
N MET A 16 -20.58 -15.14 -11.96
CA MET A 16 -20.44 -15.39 -13.40
C MET A 16 -20.17 -16.87 -13.74
N GLY A 17 -20.20 -17.76 -12.76
CA GLY A 17 -19.95 -19.20 -12.93
C GLY A 17 -18.47 -19.58 -13.04
N VAL A 18 -17.55 -18.67 -12.72
CA VAL A 18 -16.10 -18.90 -12.80
C VAL A 18 -15.48 -18.85 -11.40
N SER A 19 -14.84 -19.94 -10.98
CA SER A 19 -14.08 -19.94 -9.72
C SER A 19 -12.68 -19.39 -9.95
N ILE A 20 -12.40 -18.21 -9.39
CA ILE A 20 -11.05 -17.65 -9.32
C ILE A 20 -10.62 -17.51 -7.87
N LYS A 21 -9.30 -17.56 -7.64
CA LYS A 21 -8.71 -17.23 -6.34
C LYS A 21 -7.61 -16.22 -6.55
N ILE A 22 -7.78 -15.03 -5.98
CA ILE A 22 -6.81 -13.95 -6.12
C ILE A 22 -5.75 -14.13 -5.04
N PRO A 23 -4.46 -14.23 -5.43
CA PRO A 23 -3.38 -14.41 -4.47
C PRO A 23 -3.31 -13.22 -3.52
N ARG A 24 -3.31 -13.51 -2.21
CA ARG A 24 -3.14 -12.50 -1.16
C ARG A 24 -1.65 -12.24 -0.94
N PRO A 25 -1.25 -10.98 -0.75
CA PRO A 25 0.14 -10.65 -0.46
C PRO A 25 0.58 -11.30 0.85
N SER A 26 1.79 -11.85 0.88
CA SER A 26 2.35 -12.43 2.10
C SER A 26 2.63 -11.34 3.15
N LYS A 27 2.61 -11.69 4.44
CA LYS A 27 3.01 -10.77 5.52
C LYS A 27 4.41 -10.19 5.29
N ARG A 28 5.34 -11.00 4.77
CA ARG A 28 6.70 -10.56 4.44
C ARG A 28 6.70 -9.50 3.33
N SER A 29 5.90 -9.69 2.29
CA SER A 29 5.75 -8.72 1.19
C SER A 29 5.14 -7.40 1.68
N LEU A 30 4.11 -7.47 2.53
CA LEU A 30 3.50 -6.28 3.14
C LEU A 30 4.50 -5.53 4.02
N GLN A 31 5.29 -6.25 4.83
CA GLN A 31 6.30 -5.63 5.70
C GLN A 31 7.43 -4.98 4.89
N ALA A 32 7.89 -5.63 3.83
CA ALA A 32 8.88 -5.07 2.92
C ALA A 32 8.36 -3.77 2.28
N SER A 33 7.10 -3.79 1.82
CA SER A 33 6.45 -2.62 1.21
C SER A 33 6.24 -1.48 2.20
N ALA A 34 5.84 -1.79 3.44
CA ALA A 34 5.69 -0.78 4.49
C ALA A 34 7.03 -0.10 4.82
N LYS A 35 8.11 -0.90 4.93
CA LYS A 35 9.46 -0.38 5.15
C LYS A 35 9.95 0.47 3.98
N SER A 36 9.81 0.01 2.73
CA SER A 36 10.24 0.77 1.56
C SER A 36 9.47 2.09 1.42
N ASN A 37 8.15 2.07 1.59
CA ASN A 37 7.32 3.28 1.53
C ASN A 37 7.67 4.27 2.65
N THR A 38 8.05 3.77 3.83
CA THR A 38 8.53 4.62 4.93
C THR A 38 9.85 5.28 4.57
N VAL A 39 10.85 4.50 4.12
CA VAL A 39 12.17 5.03 3.77
C VAL A 39 12.07 6.06 2.64
N VAL A 40 11.36 5.71 1.57
CA VAL A 40 11.15 6.61 0.42
C VAL A 40 10.33 7.83 0.82
N GLY A 41 9.28 7.66 1.62
CA GLY A 41 8.43 8.74 2.10
C GLY A 41 9.20 9.77 2.94
N VAL A 42 9.99 9.30 3.92
CA VAL A 42 10.87 10.17 4.73
C VAL A 42 11.90 10.86 3.86
N GLY A 43 12.53 10.13 2.92
CA GLY A 43 13.49 10.70 1.99
C GLY A 43 12.91 11.81 1.11
N LEU A 44 11.70 11.61 0.57
CA LEU A 44 10.98 12.59 -0.23
C LEU A 44 10.53 13.81 0.59
N ILE A 45 10.14 13.63 1.85
CA ILE A 45 9.83 14.75 2.76
C ILE A 45 11.10 15.56 3.01
N ALA A 46 12.19 14.92 3.41
CA ALA A 46 13.45 15.60 3.69
C ALA A 46 13.98 16.33 2.44
N GLY A 47 14.01 15.66 1.29
CA GLY A 47 14.39 16.26 0.01
C GLY A 47 13.45 17.38 -0.42
N GLY A 48 12.14 17.23 -0.20
CA GLY A 48 11.15 18.26 -0.49
C GLY A 48 11.34 19.53 0.35
N VAL A 49 11.72 19.39 1.62
CA VAL A 49 12.08 20.53 2.48
C VAL A 49 13.39 21.19 2.00
N LEU A 50 14.43 20.40 1.77
CA LEU A 50 15.75 20.92 1.34
C LEU A 50 15.69 21.62 -0.02
N LEU A 51 14.89 21.11 -0.96
CA LEU A 51 14.74 21.66 -2.30
C LEU A 51 13.56 22.63 -2.43
N SER A 52 12.85 22.93 -1.34
CA SER A 52 11.60 23.74 -1.33
C SER A 52 10.54 23.25 -2.34
N SER A 53 10.55 21.94 -2.63
CA SER A 53 9.65 21.30 -3.61
C SER A 53 8.39 20.79 -2.94
N LYS A 54 7.28 21.50 -3.15
CA LYS A 54 5.95 21.10 -2.65
C LYS A 54 5.52 19.74 -3.20
N ALA A 55 5.87 19.42 -4.45
CA ALA A 55 5.52 18.15 -5.07
C ALA A 55 6.22 16.97 -4.37
N MET A 56 7.53 17.05 -4.14
CA MET A 56 8.27 16.01 -3.42
C MET A 56 7.77 15.83 -1.99
N PHE A 57 7.54 16.95 -1.30
CA PHE A 57 6.98 16.91 0.06
C PHE A 57 5.61 16.23 0.09
N THR A 58 4.72 16.56 -0.85
CA THR A 58 3.38 15.96 -0.95
C THR A 58 3.45 14.47 -1.27
N LEU A 59 4.31 14.05 -2.21
CA LEU A 59 4.53 12.64 -2.52
C LEU A 59 5.08 11.87 -1.32
N GLY A 60 5.96 12.49 -0.53
CA GLY A 60 6.49 11.90 0.69
C GLY A 60 5.42 11.68 1.76
N ILE A 61 4.50 12.63 1.96
CA ILE A 61 3.33 12.45 2.84
C ILE A 61 2.45 11.30 2.36
N ILE A 62 2.15 11.23 1.06
CA ILE A 62 1.33 10.16 0.48
C ILE A 62 2.02 8.80 0.70
N GLY A 63 3.33 8.72 0.51
CA GLY A 63 4.12 7.51 0.77
C GLY A 63 4.01 7.02 2.21
N LEU A 64 4.10 7.95 3.19
CA LEU A 64 3.90 7.63 4.61
C LEU A 64 2.47 7.20 4.93
N ALA A 65 1.45 7.86 4.37
CA ALA A 65 0.06 7.43 4.54
C ALA A 65 -0.13 5.98 4.02
N GLY A 66 0.46 5.66 2.87
CA GLY A 66 0.47 4.30 2.33
C GLY A 66 1.18 3.29 3.23
N ALA A 67 2.34 3.64 3.79
CA ALA A 67 3.04 2.79 4.77
C ALA A 67 2.19 2.52 6.02
N THR A 68 1.50 3.55 6.52
CA THR A 68 0.63 3.45 7.69
C THR A 68 -0.55 2.51 7.42
N ALA A 69 -1.20 2.63 6.25
CA ALA A 69 -2.28 1.73 5.84
C ALA A 69 -1.82 0.27 5.68
N LEU A 70 -0.57 0.03 5.25
CA LEU A 70 0.03 -1.30 5.20
C LEU A 70 0.32 -1.84 6.61
N HIS A 71 0.73 -0.99 7.54
CA HIS A 71 0.94 -1.37 8.94
C HIS A 71 -0.36 -1.82 9.63
N TYR A 72 -1.49 -1.17 9.36
CA TYR A 72 -2.78 -1.64 9.85
C TYR A 72 -3.12 -3.04 9.30
N GLN A 73 -2.92 -3.27 8.00
CA GLN A 73 -3.12 -4.58 7.36
C GLN A 73 -2.19 -5.70 7.85
N LEU A 74 -1.07 -5.35 8.48
CA LEU A 74 -0.15 -6.33 9.07
C LEU A 74 -0.56 -6.74 10.49
N LYS A 75 -1.36 -5.89 11.16
CA LYS A 75 -1.79 -6.08 12.55
C LYS A 75 -3.12 -6.83 12.63
N ASP A 76 -3.97 -6.70 11.61
CA ASP A 76 -5.11 -7.57 11.33
C ASP A 76 -4.67 -8.98 10.87
#